data_AF-A0AAV6BDM3-F1
#
_entry.id   AF-A0AAV6BDM3-F1
#
_cell.length_a   1.000
_cell.length_b   1.000
_cell.length_c   1.000
_cell.angle_alpha   90.00
_cell.angle_beta   90.00
_cell.angle_gamma   90.00
#
_symmetry.space_group_name_H-M   'P 1'
#
loop_
_entity.id
_entity.type
_entity.pdbx_description
1 polymer ?
#
loop_
_entity_poly.entity_id
_entity_poly.type
_entity_poly.pdbx_seq_one_letter_code
_entity_poly.pdbx_strand_id
1 'polypeptide(L)'
;MKKRRIQIFLVASAGLALAAATAIGNLSAGDNRSSNQFKFAPDSLVLSRSVYVGDASTVTIGETLPRGCAGGANGSSVVNVPTTSNGTTSVTVPCGVAVDNGEAPNLSDNHNVWNNSGSDGSFGVSSPIFLDNLSTNGKLFGSLPIPTNQMVTSFSSKSELALNRSIDGRSITFMGYQGGPGCGGFPVSPTAPNLVDVSASSTPGICDPTNPVISSFVSTPVVPTAYYRAVAEVDANGGLSITDGNAYSGDNGRAAIKGGNGQYYMVGNDNSGNLSKKQLSTTPIGIELVNATGSETLTPGATAPAPPNVGMIGRLLFGSDKPGKDTNFRGMTIFNNTLYITKGSGGNGINTVYQVGAPGVLPTGTAADLAQVPITILPGFPNTAASTSTAFPFGIWFANATTLYVCDEGDGVLVSPAVNGNVADAQSLATAGVQKWSLVDGTWTMLYVLQDGLNIGVPYNTPNYPASLNPATGGCRNMTGRNNGDGTVDLYAITSTISANGDQGADPNKLVKVKDLLASTTLPVANPGIGRDEQPGHFVIIRSAQAGEVFRGVAFAPTTGGN
;
A
#
# COMPACT_ATOMS: atom_id res chain seq x y z
N MET A 1 7.22 -79.52 -28.28
CA MET A 1 5.92 -79.70 -27.61
C MET A 1 6.06 -79.40 -26.13
N LYS A 2 5.00 -78.81 -25.54
CA LYS A 2 4.74 -78.52 -24.12
C LYS A 2 5.30 -77.20 -23.56
N LYS A 3 4.35 -76.26 -23.43
CA LYS A 3 4.35 -75.06 -22.59
C LYS A 3 4.76 -75.38 -21.15
N ARG A 4 5.55 -74.51 -20.53
CA ARG A 4 5.50 -74.22 -19.09
C ARG A 4 5.71 -72.73 -18.85
N ARG A 5 4.72 -72.13 -18.18
CA ARG A 5 4.77 -70.79 -17.58
C ARG A 5 5.85 -70.79 -16.50
N ILE A 6 6.71 -69.78 -16.49
CA ILE A 6 7.55 -69.45 -15.35
C ILE A 6 7.29 -67.98 -15.02
N GLN A 7 6.89 -67.75 -13.78
CA GLN A 7 6.67 -66.46 -13.15
C GLN A 7 7.98 -65.69 -13.10
N ILE A 8 7.96 -64.45 -13.58
CA ILE A 8 9.05 -63.49 -13.34
C ILE A 8 8.70 -62.75 -12.05
N PHE A 9 9.48 -62.99 -11.01
CA PHE A 9 9.59 -62.12 -9.86
C PHE A 9 10.30 -60.84 -10.31
N LEU A 10 9.60 -59.70 -10.28
CA LEU A 10 10.25 -58.40 -10.29
C LEU A 10 10.30 -57.87 -8.86
N VAL A 11 11.52 -57.54 -8.46
CA VAL A 11 11.94 -56.95 -7.19
C VAL A 11 11.24 -55.60 -7.00
N ALA A 12 10.64 -55.43 -5.83
CA ALA A 12 10.01 -54.20 -5.39
C ALA A 12 11.07 -53.17 -4.98
N SER A 13 11.15 -52.07 -5.72
CA SER A 13 11.78 -50.82 -5.25
C SER A 13 11.52 -49.69 -6.26
N ALA A 14 10.42 -48.95 -6.07
CA ALA A 14 10.27 -47.54 -6.45
C ALA A 14 8.82 -47.08 -6.19
N GLY A 15 8.66 -45.91 -5.57
CA GLY A 15 7.46 -45.09 -5.75
C GLY A 15 6.54 -44.94 -4.55
N LEU A 16 6.94 -44.15 -3.55
CA LEU A 16 6.01 -43.36 -2.75
C LEU A 16 6.59 -41.96 -2.56
N ALA A 17 6.35 -41.10 -3.54
CA ALA A 17 6.48 -39.64 -3.42
C ALA A 17 5.68 -38.99 -4.57
N LEU A 18 4.35 -39.00 -4.46
CA LEU A 18 3.50 -38.05 -5.17
C LEU A 18 2.06 -38.12 -4.63
N ALA A 19 1.67 -37.13 -3.83
CA ALA A 19 0.31 -36.55 -3.73
C ALA A 19 0.17 -35.77 -2.41
N ALA A 20 0.72 -34.56 -2.37
CA ALA A 20 0.36 -33.54 -1.38
C ALA A 20 0.57 -32.13 -1.97
N ALA A 21 -0.04 -31.86 -3.13
CA ALA A 21 -0.12 -30.52 -3.69
C ALA A 21 -1.32 -30.46 -4.63
N THR A 22 -2.46 -30.00 -4.10
CA THR A 22 -3.58 -29.28 -4.77
C THR A 22 -4.84 -29.46 -3.90
N ALA A 23 -4.95 -28.65 -2.85
CA ALA A 23 -6.21 -28.43 -2.14
C ALA A 23 -6.23 -27.02 -1.53
N ILE A 24 -5.96 -25.99 -2.33
CA ILE A 24 -6.35 -24.61 -2.02
C ILE A 24 -6.97 -24.06 -3.30
N GLY A 25 -8.30 -24.12 -3.37
CA GLY A 25 -9.06 -23.76 -4.56
C GLY A 25 -10.29 -24.63 -4.69
N ASN A 26 -11.22 -24.49 -3.74
CA ASN A 26 -12.66 -24.75 -3.87
C ASN A 26 -13.27 -24.87 -2.47
N LEU A 27 -13.37 -23.75 -1.74
CA LEU A 27 -14.52 -23.57 -0.87
C LEU A 27 -15.66 -23.10 -1.77
N SER A 28 -16.28 -24.07 -2.44
CA SER A 28 -17.53 -23.88 -3.17
C SER A 28 -18.58 -23.40 -2.19
N ALA A 29 -19.19 -22.27 -2.56
CA ALA A 29 -20.45 -21.80 -2.05
C ALA A 29 -21.45 -22.95 -1.88
N GLY A 30 -22.08 -23.01 -0.71
CA GLY A 30 -23.34 -23.74 -0.52
C GLY A 30 -24.41 -23.07 -1.36
N ASP A 31 -24.89 -23.80 -2.36
CA ASP A 31 -25.84 -23.39 -3.38
C ASP A 31 -27.19 -23.04 -2.77
N ASN A 32 -27.65 -21.80 -3.02
CA ASN A 32 -29.06 -21.48 -3.07
C ASN A 32 -29.25 -20.50 -4.23
N ARG A 33 -29.80 -21.02 -5.33
CA ARG A 33 -30.12 -20.28 -6.55
C ARG A 33 -31.23 -19.25 -6.30
N SER A 34 -30.82 -18.08 -5.82
CA SER A 34 -31.22 -16.80 -6.40
C SER A 34 -29.94 -16.13 -6.89
N SER A 35 -30.00 -15.36 -7.97
CA SER A 35 -28.89 -14.59 -8.53
C SER A 35 -28.42 -13.48 -7.59
N ASN A 36 -27.92 -13.81 -6.40
CA ASN A 36 -27.45 -12.83 -5.43
C ASN A 36 -26.04 -12.39 -5.82
N GLN A 37 -25.97 -11.37 -6.67
CA GLN A 37 -24.78 -10.54 -6.83
C GLN A 37 -24.32 -10.08 -5.43
N PHE A 38 -23.01 -10.12 -5.18
CA PHE A 38 -22.42 -9.61 -3.94
C PHE A 38 -22.93 -8.17 -3.68
N LYS A 39 -23.23 -7.82 -2.45
CA LYS A 39 -23.65 -6.47 -2.09
C LYS A 39 -23.04 -6.08 -0.76
N PHE A 40 -22.54 -4.85 -0.66
CA PHE A 40 -22.13 -4.31 0.62
C PHE A 40 -23.35 -4.08 1.52
N ALA A 41 -23.20 -4.40 2.80
CA ALA A 41 -24.25 -4.18 3.77
C ALA A 41 -24.31 -2.67 4.08
N PRO A 42 -25.50 -2.07 4.27
CA PRO A 42 -25.59 -0.70 4.77
C PRO A 42 -24.88 -0.54 6.11
N ASP A 43 -24.31 0.65 6.36
CA ASP A 43 -23.60 0.99 7.60
C ASP A 43 -22.47 0.01 7.99
N SER A 44 -21.92 -0.71 7.02
CA SER A 44 -20.83 -1.65 7.22
C SER A 44 -19.47 -1.00 6.90
N LEU A 45 -18.39 -1.69 7.28
CA LEU A 45 -17.03 -1.39 6.89
C LEU A 45 -16.64 -2.25 5.69
N VAL A 46 -15.74 -1.71 4.88
CA VAL A 46 -15.01 -2.45 3.85
C VAL A 46 -13.54 -2.43 4.23
N LEU A 47 -12.93 -3.61 4.25
CA LEU A 47 -11.53 -3.83 4.57
C LEU A 47 -10.83 -4.38 3.32
N SER A 48 -9.78 -3.73 2.85
CA SER A 48 -8.92 -4.30 1.82
C SER A 48 -7.92 -5.26 2.47
N ARG A 49 -7.90 -6.48 1.95
CA ARG A 49 -7.04 -7.58 2.40
C ARG A 49 -6.29 -8.16 1.21
N SER A 50 -5.03 -8.50 1.41
CA SER A 50 -4.25 -9.30 0.47
C SER A 50 -3.82 -10.61 1.10
N VAL A 51 -3.67 -11.63 0.25
CA VAL A 51 -3.26 -12.99 0.65
C VAL A 51 -2.04 -13.40 -0.17
N TYR A 52 -0.98 -13.84 0.49
CA TYR A 52 0.19 -14.37 -0.18
C TYR A 52 -0.12 -15.75 -0.75
N VAL A 53 0.22 -15.96 -2.02
CA VAL A 53 -0.03 -17.23 -2.72
C VAL A 53 1.23 -17.75 -3.42
N GLY A 54 2.39 -17.18 -3.10
CA GLY A 54 3.68 -17.63 -3.61
C GLY A 54 4.13 -18.92 -2.94
N ASP A 55 5.04 -19.61 -3.62
CA ASP A 55 5.67 -20.85 -3.19
C ASP A 55 7.16 -20.85 -3.55
N ALA A 56 7.87 -21.93 -3.23
CA ALA A 56 9.31 -22.06 -3.49
C ALA A 56 9.73 -21.82 -4.95
N SER A 57 8.80 -21.90 -5.93
CA SER A 57 9.08 -21.64 -7.35
C SER A 57 8.90 -20.18 -7.75
N THR A 58 8.30 -19.35 -6.90
CA THR A 58 8.08 -17.91 -7.18
C THR A 58 9.41 -17.18 -7.35
N VAL A 59 10.39 -17.51 -6.49
CA VAL A 59 11.79 -17.06 -6.57
C VAL A 59 12.68 -18.24 -6.19
N THR A 60 13.78 -18.44 -6.91
CA THR A 60 14.76 -19.48 -6.57
C THR A 60 16.01 -18.87 -5.94
N ILE A 61 16.57 -19.53 -4.92
CA ILE A 61 17.82 -19.08 -4.28
C ILE A 61 18.93 -19.02 -5.34
N GLY A 62 19.69 -17.92 -5.37
CA GLY A 62 20.76 -17.70 -6.36
C GLY A 62 20.30 -17.04 -7.66
N GLU A 63 18.99 -16.84 -7.86
CA GLU A 63 18.45 -16.08 -8.98
C GLU A 63 18.92 -14.61 -8.97
N THR A 64 19.10 -14.01 -10.15
CA THR A 64 19.38 -12.57 -10.26
C THR A 64 18.11 -11.77 -9.98
N LEU A 65 18.19 -10.86 -9.00
CA LEU A 65 17.12 -9.91 -8.66
C LEU A 65 17.59 -8.46 -8.81
N PRO A 66 16.75 -7.51 -9.24
CA PRO A 66 15.49 -7.74 -9.94
C PRO A 66 15.66 -8.58 -11.21
N ARG A 67 14.59 -9.23 -11.66
CA ARG A 67 14.64 -10.10 -12.84
C ARG A 67 15.02 -9.33 -14.10
N GLY A 68 15.91 -9.93 -14.88
CA GLY A 68 16.39 -9.35 -16.14
C GLY A 68 17.49 -8.30 -15.97
N CYS A 69 17.91 -7.99 -14.74
CA CYS A 69 18.99 -7.04 -14.48
C CYS A 69 20.28 -7.45 -15.19
N ALA A 70 20.79 -6.58 -16.06
CA ALA A 70 21.89 -6.88 -16.99
C ALA A 70 23.25 -7.13 -16.31
N GLY A 71 23.41 -6.69 -15.05
CA GLY A 71 24.62 -6.92 -14.26
C GLY A 71 24.76 -8.36 -13.74
N GLY A 72 23.70 -9.17 -13.78
CA GLY A 72 23.71 -10.54 -13.25
C GLY A 72 23.79 -10.62 -11.72
N ALA A 73 23.79 -11.84 -11.18
CA ALA A 73 23.82 -12.09 -9.74
C ALA A 73 25.10 -11.50 -9.12
N ASN A 74 24.93 -10.49 -8.25
CA ASN A 74 25.99 -9.72 -7.58
C ASN A 74 26.75 -8.70 -8.44
N GLY A 75 26.18 -8.28 -9.57
CA GLY A 75 26.80 -7.29 -10.44
C GLY A 75 26.09 -5.93 -10.46
N SER A 76 26.55 -5.09 -11.37
CA SER A 76 25.86 -3.88 -11.77
C SER A 76 26.06 -3.69 -13.25
N SER A 77 25.16 -2.96 -13.90
CA SER A 77 25.30 -2.58 -15.30
C SER A 77 25.37 -1.06 -15.42
N VAL A 78 25.96 -0.57 -16.50
CA VAL A 78 25.98 0.86 -16.82
C VAL A 78 25.07 1.11 -18.00
N VAL A 79 24.08 1.97 -17.79
CA VAL A 79 23.13 2.42 -18.81
C VAL A 79 23.50 3.85 -19.20
N ASN A 80 23.60 4.11 -20.50
CA ASN A 80 23.83 5.46 -21.02
C ASN A 80 22.49 6.10 -21.36
N VAL A 81 22.13 7.13 -20.60
CA VAL A 81 20.85 7.84 -20.72
C VAL A 81 21.05 9.12 -21.55
N PRO A 82 20.23 9.37 -22.58
CA PRO A 82 20.26 10.63 -23.32
C PRO A 82 20.06 11.85 -22.43
N THR A 83 20.81 12.92 -22.69
CA THR A 83 20.65 14.22 -22.03
C THR A 83 19.84 15.18 -22.89
N THR A 84 19.30 16.23 -22.27
CA THR A 84 18.58 17.32 -22.96
C THR A 84 19.48 18.18 -23.87
N SER A 85 20.80 17.99 -23.82
CA SER A 85 21.80 18.75 -24.59
C SER A 85 22.50 17.91 -25.66
N ASN A 86 21.83 16.88 -26.21
CA ASN A 86 22.36 15.99 -27.26
C ASN A 86 23.65 15.25 -26.85
N GLY A 87 23.71 14.73 -25.63
CA GLY A 87 24.77 13.83 -25.15
C GLY A 87 24.18 12.63 -24.39
N THR A 88 25.03 11.90 -23.66
CA THR A 88 24.59 10.86 -22.72
C THR A 88 25.20 11.05 -21.35
N THR A 89 24.56 10.49 -20.33
CA THR A 89 25.07 10.38 -18.97
C THR A 89 24.99 8.92 -18.52
N SER A 90 26.05 8.43 -17.90
CA SER A 90 26.09 7.05 -17.41
C SER A 90 25.39 6.93 -16.07
N VAL A 91 24.60 5.87 -15.92
CA VAL A 91 23.88 5.52 -14.70
C VAL A 91 24.18 4.07 -14.36
N THR A 92 24.62 3.83 -13.13
CA THR A 92 24.85 2.48 -12.62
C THR A 92 23.53 1.91 -12.12
N VAL A 93 23.16 0.72 -12.61
CA VAL A 93 21.98 -0.03 -12.21
C VAL A 93 22.45 -1.24 -11.40
N PRO A 94 22.17 -1.30 -10.08
CA PRO A 94 22.60 -2.40 -9.23
C PRO A 94 21.74 -3.64 -9.48
N CYS A 95 22.37 -4.81 -9.34
CA CYS A 95 21.70 -6.10 -9.31
C CYS A 95 22.09 -6.82 -8.01
N GLY A 96 21.15 -7.58 -7.48
CA GLY A 96 21.30 -8.47 -6.34
C GLY A 96 21.15 -9.94 -6.72
N VAL A 97 21.11 -10.76 -5.68
CA VAL A 97 20.88 -12.20 -5.77
C VAL A 97 19.83 -12.60 -4.76
N ALA A 98 18.91 -13.48 -5.15
CA ALA A 98 17.95 -14.05 -4.22
C ALA A 98 18.67 -14.85 -3.13
N VAL A 99 18.47 -14.46 -1.87
CA VAL A 99 19.02 -15.11 -0.69
C VAL A 99 18.07 -16.15 -0.10
N ASP A 100 16.79 -16.08 -0.48
CA ASP A 100 15.75 -16.99 -0.04
C ASP A 100 14.82 -17.37 -1.20
N ASN A 101 14.05 -18.45 -1.04
CA ASN A 101 13.10 -18.89 -2.05
C ASN A 101 11.78 -18.08 -1.96
N GLY A 102 10.78 -18.46 -2.76
CA GLY A 102 9.49 -17.79 -2.78
C GLY A 102 8.49 -18.18 -1.68
N GLU A 103 8.87 -18.95 -0.66
CA GLU A 103 7.95 -19.35 0.41
C GLU A 103 7.77 -18.23 1.45
N ALA A 104 6.52 -18.00 1.85
CA ALA A 104 6.25 -17.16 3.01
C ALA A 104 6.74 -17.84 4.30
N PRO A 105 7.06 -17.04 5.35
CA PRO A 105 7.39 -17.60 6.65
C PRO A 105 6.34 -18.58 7.16
N ASN A 106 6.81 -19.76 7.58
CA ASN A 106 5.96 -20.86 8.02
C ASN A 106 6.64 -21.65 9.16
N LEU A 107 5.94 -22.63 9.74
CA LEU A 107 6.45 -23.41 10.89
C LEU A 107 7.19 -24.70 10.50
N SER A 108 7.27 -25.03 9.22
CA SER A 108 7.83 -26.29 8.72
C SER A 108 9.29 -26.19 8.31
N ASP A 109 9.75 -24.99 7.94
CA ASP A 109 11.13 -24.67 7.59
C ASP A 109 11.49 -23.25 8.04
N ASN A 110 12.60 -22.72 7.53
CA ASN A 110 13.11 -21.38 7.85
C ASN A 110 13.08 -20.43 6.65
N HIS A 111 12.34 -20.76 5.59
CA HIS A 111 12.26 -19.91 4.41
C HIS A 111 11.43 -18.66 4.70
N ASN A 112 11.95 -17.53 4.24
CA ASN A 112 11.29 -16.25 4.31
C ASN A 112 11.61 -15.43 3.05
N VAL A 113 10.71 -15.49 2.07
CA VAL A 113 10.80 -14.74 0.81
C VAL A 113 11.10 -13.25 0.99
N TRP A 114 10.68 -12.65 2.11
CA TRP A 114 10.88 -11.23 2.39
C TRP A 114 12.33 -10.87 2.73
N ASN A 115 13.19 -11.85 3.01
CA ASN A 115 14.64 -11.63 3.17
C ASN A 115 15.30 -11.12 1.88
N ASN A 116 14.67 -11.36 0.72
CA ASN A 116 15.17 -10.87 -0.57
C ASN A 116 15.14 -9.33 -0.68
N SER A 117 14.40 -8.62 0.18
CA SER A 117 14.42 -7.15 0.25
C SER A 117 15.81 -6.57 0.56
N GLY A 118 16.65 -7.35 1.25
CA GLY A 118 18.01 -6.93 1.61
C GLY A 118 18.98 -6.95 0.41
N SER A 119 18.77 -7.83 -0.56
CA SER A 119 19.58 -7.91 -1.79
C SER A 119 18.94 -7.18 -2.97
N ASP A 120 17.62 -7.00 -2.93
CA ASP A 120 16.85 -6.25 -3.90
C ASP A 120 15.91 -5.26 -3.19
N GLY A 121 16.28 -3.98 -3.17
CA GLY A 121 15.47 -2.95 -2.53
C GLY A 121 14.12 -2.67 -3.22
N SER A 122 13.88 -3.24 -4.41
CA SER A 122 12.59 -3.19 -5.11
C SER A 122 11.71 -4.40 -4.82
N PHE A 123 12.24 -5.37 -4.06
CA PHE A 123 11.64 -6.67 -3.90
C PHE A 123 10.20 -6.59 -3.40
N GLY A 124 9.30 -7.15 -4.20
CA GLY A 124 7.91 -7.34 -3.82
C GLY A 124 7.29 -8.47 -4.62
N VAL A 125 6.24 -9.09 -4.11
CA VAL A 125 5.55 -10.18 -4.81
C VAL A 125 4.09 -9.81 -4.97
N SER A 126 3.58 -9.85 -6.20
CA SER A 126 2.19 -9.51 -6.48
C SER A 126 1.24 -10.53 -5.84
N SER A 127 0.06 -10.06 -5.41
CA SER A 127 -0.91 -10.86 -4.66
C SER A 127 -2.36 -10.48 -4.97
N PRO A 128 -3.33 -11.40 -4.76
CA PRO A 128 -4.76 -11.13 -4.93
C PRO A 128 -5.28 -10.08 -3.95
N ILE A 129 -6.28 -9.31 -4.39
CA ILE A 129 -6.96 -8.29 -3.58
C ILE A 129 -8.36 -8.78 -3.22
N PHE A 130 -8.76 -8.60 -1.96
CA PHE A 130 -10.10 -8.86 -1.46
C PHE A 130 -10.67 -7.62 -0.77
N LEU A 131 -11.96 -7.36 -0.99
CA LEU A 131 -12.74 -6.39 -0.23
C LEU A 131 -13.69 -7.14 0.71
N ASP A 132 -13.36 -7.16 1.99
CA ASP A 132 -14.16 -7.80 3.01
C ASP A 132 -15.22 -6.83 3.55
N ASN A 133 -16.49 -7.23 3.52
CA ASN A 133 -17.63 -6.50 4.06
C ASN A 133 -17.85 -6.90 5.53
N LEU A 134 -17.67 -5.97 6.47
CA LEU A 134 -17.68 -6.21 7.91
C LEU A 134 -18.72 -5.37 8.62
N SER A 135 -19.35 -5.90 9.67
CA SER A 135 -19.97 -5.03 10.68
C SER A 135 -18.92 -4.09 11.30
N THR A 136 -19.38 -3.01 11.92
CA THR A 136 -18.53 -2.10 12.71
C THR A 136 -17.87 -2.73 13.93
N ASN A 137 -18.22 -3.98 14.27
CA ASN A 137 -17.58 -4.76 15.33
C ASN A 137 -16.78 -5.96 14.78
N GLY A 138 -16.49 -6.00 13.48
CA GLY A 138 -15.58 -6.97 12.87
C GLY A 138 -16.21 -8.28 12.35
N LYS A 139 -17.51 -8.52 12.58
CA LYS A 139 -18.22 -9.67 11.98
C LYS A 139 -18.18 -9.59 10.45
N LEU A 140 -17.63 -10.63 9.80
CA LEU A 140 -17.60 -10.76 8.35
C LEU A 140 -18.99 -11.11 7.78
N PHE A 141 -19.48 -10.31 6.84
CA PHE A 141 -20.69 -10.60 6.06
C PHE A 141 -20.39 -11.31 4.74
N GLY A 142 -19.25 -11.00 4.13
CA GLY A 142 -18.79 -11.63 2.89
C GLY A 142 -17.54 -10.93 2.34
N SER A 143 -16.95 -11.51 1.30
CA SER A 143 -15.74 -10.99 0.66
C SER A 143 -15.96 -10.91 -0.86
N LEU A 144 -15.60 -9.78 -1.45
CA LEU A 144 -15.53 -9.60 -2.89
C LEU A 144 -14.08 -9.77 -3.35
N PRO A 145 -13.72 -10.86 -4.06
CA PRO A 145 -12.42 -10.97 -4.69
C PRO A 145 -12.35 -10.04 -5.90
N ILE A 146 -11.25 -9.29 -6.02
CA ILE A 146 -10.92 -8.59 -7.25
C ILE A 146 -10.32 -9.61 -8.23
N PRO A 147 -10.78 -9.69 -9.49
CA PRO A 147 -10.25 -10.65 -10.45
C PRO A 147 -8.74 -10.46 -10.64
N THR A 148 -7.97 -11.49 -10.32
CA THR A 148 -6.50 -11.43 -10.32
C THR A 148 -5.89 -11.29 -11.70
N ASN A 149 -6.67 -11.56 -12.75
CA ASN A 149 -6.32 -11.31 -14.15
C ASN A 149 -6.60 -9.88 -14.61
N GLN A 150 -7.20 -9.04 -13.76
CA GLN A 150 -7.49 -7.64 -14.04
C GLN A 150 -6.69 -6.68 -13.15
N MET A 151 -6.51 -7.02 -11.86
CA MET A 151 -5.74 -6.18 -10.94
C MET A 151 -5.13 -6.99 -9.80
N VAL A 152 -3.90 -6.62 -9.41
CA VAL A 152 -3.16 -7.17 -8.26
C VAL A 152 -2.53 -6.05 -7.43
N THR A 153 -2.04 -6.36 -6.23
CA THR A 153 -1.24 -5.47 -5.36
C THR A 153 0.13 -6.09 -5.11
N SER A 154 1.08 -5.37 -4.53
CA SER A 154 2.31 -5.96 -3.97
C SER A 154 2.09 -6.37 -2.52
N PHE A 155 2.37 -7.64 -2.19
CA PHE A 155 2.01 -8.22 -0.90
C PHE A 155 2.68 -7.53 0.28
N SER A 156 3.96 -7.15 0.17
CA SER A 156 4.70 -6.52 1.28
C SER A 156 4.60 -5.00 1.29
N SER A 157 4.10 -4.38 0.22
CA SER A 157 4.02 -2.92 0.07
C SER A 157 3.04 -2.28 1.04
N LYS A 158 3.58 -1.81 2.18
CA LYS A 158 2.81 -1.33 3.33
C LYS A 158 1.88 -0.14 3.08
N SER A 159 2.12 0.63 2.02
CA SER A 159 1.37 1.86 1.74
C SER A 159 0.27 1.71 0.68
N GLU A 160 0.10 0.53 0.12
CA GLU A 160 -0.87 0.28 -0.96
C GLU A 160 -2.29 0.00 -0.43
N LEU A 161 -3.26 0.00 -1.35
CA LEU A 161 -4.67 -0.39 -1.11
C LEU A 161 -5.38 0.39 0.00
N ALA A 162 -4.98 1.65 0.23
CA ALA A 162 -5.78 2.56 1.05
C ALA A 162 -7.16 2.72 0.39
N LEU A 163 -8.22 2.48 1.17
CA LEU A 163 -9.60 2.60 0.72
C LEU A 163 -10.12 3.99 1.03
N ASN A 164 -10.79 4.62 0.06
CA ASN A 164 -11.59 5.82 0.31
C ASN A 164 -12.98 5.66 -0.30
N ARG A 165 -14.00 6.06 0.45
CA ARG A 165 -15.35 6.20 -0.08
C ARG A 165 -15.41 7.50 -0.89
N SER A 166 -16.00 7.41 -2.09
CA SER A 166 -16.31 8.56 -2.95
C SER A 166 -17.12 9.62 -2.18
N ILE A 167 -16.99 10.88 -2.59
CA ILE A 167 -17.67 11.99 -1.91
C ILE A 167 -19.19 11.90 -2.01
N ASP A 168 -19.72 11.40 -3.13
CA ASP A 168 -21.15 11.13 -3.28
C ASP A 168 -21.61 9.87 -2.52
N GLY A 169 -20.67 9.11 -1.96
CA GLY A 169 -20.93 7.95 -1.12
C GLY A 169 -21.28 6.66 -1.86
N ARG A 170 -21.19 6.63 -3.20
CA ARG A 170 -21.74 5.57 -4.05
C ARG A 170 -20.75 4.46 -4.41
N SER A 171 -19.47 4.72 -4.23
CA SER A 171 -18.39 3.77 -4.51
C SER A 171 -17.22 3.88 -3.53
N ILE A 172 -16.39 2.85 -3.50
CA ILE A 172 -15.06 2.86 -2.90
C ILE A 172 -14.02 2.87 -4.00
N THR A 173 -12.96 3.65 -3.81
CA THR A 173 -11.81 3.70 -4.70
C THR A 173 -10.52 3.27 -3.99
N PHE A 174 -9.64 2.59 -4.75
CA PHE A 174 -8.30 2.21 -4.32
C PHE A 174 -7.41 2.01 -5.55
N MET A 175 -6.09 1.88 -5.33
CA MET A 175 -5.11 1.68 -6.40
C MET A 175 -4.53 0.27 -6.38
N GLY A 176 -4.21 -0.27 -7.56
CA GLY A 176 -3.47 -1.51 -7.75
C GLY A 176 -2.72 -1.49 -9.07
N TYR A 177 -2.32 -2.67 -9.53
CA TYR A 177 -1.53 -2.84 -10.75
C TYR A 177 -2.29 -3.64 -11.80
N GLN A 178 -2.31 -3.10 -13.00
CA GLN A 178 -2.79 -3.78 -14.20
C GLN A 178 -1.65 -3.86 -15.22
N GLY A 179 -1.46 -5.03 -15.82
CA GLY A 179 -0.44 -5.25 -16.84
C GLY A 179 -0.72 -4.41 -18.07
N GLY A 180 0.26 -3.62 -18.49
CA GLY A 180 0.20 -2.80 -19.68
C GLY A 180 1.21 -3.24 -20.75
N PRO A 181 1.23 -2.59 -21.93
CA PRO A 181 2.25 -2.81 -22.93
C PRO A 181 3.65 -2.66 -22.33
N GLY A 182 4.49 -3.68 -22.48
CA GLY A 182 5.84 -3.67 -21.92
C GLY A 182 6.73 -2.59 -22.52
N CYS A 183 7.77 -2.19 -21.78
CA CYS A 183 8.70 -1.15 -22.23
C CYS A 183 9.39 -1.52 -23.53
N GLY A 184 9.33 -0.64 -24.53
CA GLY A 184 9.85 -0.91 -25.88
C GLY A 184 8.84 -1.57 -26.83
N GLY A 185 7.55 -1.58 -26.48
CA GLY A 185 6.48 -2.15 -27.32
C GLY A 185 6.40 -3.68 -27.23
N PHE A 186 6.96 -4.26 -26.17
CA PHE A 186 6.83 -5.68 -25.87
C PHE A 186 5.37 -6.05 -25.55
N PRO A 187 5.03 -7.36 -25.57
CA PRO A 187 3.68 -7.81 -25.28
C PRO A 187 3.13 -7.25 -23.96
N VAL A 188 1.80 -7.23 -23.85
CA VAL A 188 1.12 -6.83 -22.61
C VAL A 188 1.63 -7.68 -21.45
N SER A 189 2.11 -7.01 -20.41
CA SER A 189 2.58 -7.65 -19.18
C SER A 189 1.42 -8.45 -18.55
N PRO A 190 1.69 -9.63 -17.97
CA PRO A 190 0.63 -10.41 -17.34
C PRO A 190 0.10 -9.67 -16.12
N THR A 191 -1.22 -9.70 -15.89
CA THR A 191 -1.78 -9.34 -14.58
C THR A 191 -2.05 -10.63 -13.84
N ALA A 192 -1.24 -10.94 -12.83
CA ALA A 192 -1.37 -12.17 -12.06
C ALA A 192 -0.67 -12.03 -10.70
N PRO A 193 -1.02 -12.86 -9.71
CA PRO A 193 -0.23 -13.04 -8.49
C PRO A 193 1.14 -13.67 -8.79
N ASN A 194 2.04 -13.64 -7.81
CA ASN A 194 3.37 -14.27 -7.86
C ASN A 194 4.31 -13.69 -8.93
N LEU A 195 4.09 -12.44 -9.31
CA LEU A 195 4.99 -11.66 -10.15
C LEU A 195 5.89 -10.80 -9.24
N VAL A 196 7.17 -10.76 -9.56
CA VAL A 196 8.18 -10.09 -8.73
C VAL A 196 8.30 -8.62 -9.16
N ASP A 197 8.42 -7.72 -8.20
CA ASP A 197 8.73 -6.29 -8.33
C ASP A 197 7.72 -5.45 -9.13
N VAL A 198 6.49 -5.94 -9.29
CA VAL A 198 5.42 -5.21 -10.00
C VAL A 198 5.26 -3.78 -9.46
N SER A 199 5.34 -3.59 -8.15
CA SER A 199 5.20 -2.29 -7.50
C SER A 199 6.31 -1.29 -7.79
N ALA A 200 7.49 -1.76 -8.20
CA ALA A 200 8.65 -0.93 -8.52
C ALA A 200 8.95 -0.89 -10.02
N SER A 201 8.14 -1.56 -10.85
CA SER A 201 8.27 -1.59 -12.31
C SER A 201 8.05 -0.22 -12.98
N SER A 202 8.40 -0.06 -14.25
CA SER A 202 7.98 1.13 -15.00
C SER A 202 6.47 1.10 -15.36
N THR A 203 5.89 2.26 -15.68
CA THR A 203 4.59 2.35 -16.36
C THR A 203 4.77 2.32 -17.88
N PRO A 204 3.75 1.89 -18.65
CA PRO A 204 3.83 1.88 -20.11
C PRO A 204 4.10 3.25 -20.73
N GLY A 205 3.64 4.33 -20.09
CA GLY A 205 3.86 5.70 -20.54
C GLY A 205 5.22 6.30 -20.15
N ILE A 206 5.95 5.70 -19.22
CA ILE A 206 7.23 6.24 -18.70
C ILE A 206 8.18 5.08 -18.41
N CYS A 207 8.94 4.66 -19.42
CA CYS A 207 9.89 3.56 -19.30
C CYS A 207 11.28 4.07 -18.95
N ASP A 208 11.65 3.97 -17.66
CA ASP A 208 12.97 4.38 -17.20
C ASP A 208 14.01 3.27 -17.42
N PRO A 209 14.99 3.46 -18.33
CA PRO A 209 16.00 2.44 -18.61
C PRO A 209 16.99 2.25 -17.46
N THR A 210 16.93 3.09 -16.42
CA THR A 210 17.77 2.99 -15.21
C THR A 210 17.07 2.29 -14.04
N ASN A 211 15.79 1.95 -14.20
CA ASN A 211 15.05 1.12 -13.26
C ASN A 211 15.61 -0.31 -13.32
N PRO A 212 16.08 -0.88 -12.19
CA PRO A 212 16.61 -2.24 -12.19
C PRO A 212 15.53 -3.30 -12.47
N VAL A 213 14.25 -2.98 -12.22
CA VAL A 213 13.11 -3.86 -12.49
C VAL A 213 12.79 -3.89 -13.98
N ILE A 214 13.40 -4.85 -14.68
CA ILE A 214 13.21 -5.03 -16.12
C ILE A 214 12.06 -6.02 -16.38
N SER A 215 12.09 -7.19 -15.75
CA SER A 215 11.03 -8.20 -15.86
C SER A 215 10.44 -8.50 -14.48
N SER A 216 9.24 -9.07 -14.47
CA SER A 216 8.53 -9.52 -13.27
C SER A 216 8.27 -11.03 -13.27
N PHE A 217 8.61 -11.71 -14.37
CA PHE A 217 8.50 -13.16 -14.51
C PHE A 217 9.71 -13.75 -15.26
N VAL A 218 9.96 -15.04 -15.07
CA VAL A 218 11.03 -15.76 -15.78
C VAL A 218 10.64 -15.91 -17.24
N SER A 219 11.50 -15.41 -18.14
CA SER A 219 11.31 -15.51 -19.59
C SER A 219 12.65 -15.62 -20.32
N THR A 220 12.64 -16.35 -21.44
CA THR A 220 13.81 -16.48 -22.33
C THR A 220 13.34 -16.29 -23.78
N PRO A 221 13.69 -15.17 -24.45
CA PRO A 221 14.48 -14.04 -23.93
C PRO A 221 13.74 -13.26 -22.84
N VAL A 222 14.48 -12.44 -22.08
CA VAL A 222 13.91 -11.54 -21.07
C VAL A 222 12.92 -10.59 -21.72
N VAL A 223 11.69 -10.54 -21.18
CA VAL A 223 10.63 -9.63 -21.62
C VAL A 223 10.55 -8.44 -20.67
N PRO A 224 10.81 -7.20 -21.12
CA PRO A 224 10.58 -6.00 -20.33
C PRO A 224 9.10 -5.83 -19.99
N THR A 225 8.79 -5.66 -18.71
CA THR A 225 7.43 -5.50 -18.21
C THR A 225 7.13 -4.08 -17.78
N ALA A 226 5.87 -3.69 -17.88
CA ALA A 226 5.37 -2.40 -17.42
C ALA A 226 3.92 -2.53 -16.95
N TYR A 227 3.58 -1.81 -15.90
CA TYR A 227 2.30 -1.93 -15.22
C TYR A 227 1.65 -0.57 -15.04
N TYR A 228 0.37 -0.45 -15.32
CA TYR A 228 -0.40 0.74 -14.93
C TYR A 228 -0.59 0.79 -13.43
N ARG A 229 -0.63 2.01 -12.89
CA ARG A 229 -1.06 2.28 -11.51
C ARG A 229 -2.53 2.61 -11.62
N ALA A 230 -3.33 1.56 -11.63
CA ALA A 230 -4.72 1.61 -12.00
C ALA A 230 -5.60 1.89 -10.77
N VAL A 231 -6.64 2.70 -10.97
CA VAL A 231 -7.67 2.97 -9.95
C VAL A 231 -8.82 2.00 -10.17
N ALA A 232 -9.16 1.24 -9.14
CA ALA A 232 -10.40 0.48 -9.09
C ALA A 232 -11.48 1.31 -8.39
N GLU A 233 -12.68 1.36 -8.98
CA GLU A 233 -13.89 1.88 -8.37
C GLU A 233 -14.91 0.75 -8.24
N VAL A 234 -15.38 0.51 -7.01
CA VAL A 234 -16.35 -0.55 -6.69
C VAL A 234 -17.61 0.06 -6.09
N ASP A 235 -18.77 -0.20 -6.71
CA ASP A 235 -20.06 0.28 -6.25
C ASP A 235 -20.66 -0.56 -5.10
N ALA A 236 -21.81 -0.12 -4.58
CA ALA A 236 -22.54 -0.80 -3.49
C ALA A 236 -22.94 -2.25 -3.79
N ASN A 237 -23.07 -2.62 -5.07
CA ASN A 237 -23.44 -3.97 -5.53
C ASN A 237 -22.21 -4.77 -6.01
N GLY A 238 -20.99 -4.34 -5.64
CA GLY A 238 -19.75 -5.00 -6.04
C GLY A 238 -19.40 -4.85 -7.52
N GLY A 239 -20.05 -3.92 -8.23
CA GLY A 239 -19.70 -3.60 -9.61
C GLY A 239 -18.33 -2.95 -9.68
N LEU A 240 -17.38 -3.60 -10.35
CA LEU A 240 -16.00 -3.14 -10.49
C LEU A 240 -15.79 -2.42 -11.83
N SER A 241 -15.15 -1.25 -11.77
CA SER A 241 -14.55 -0.59 -12.92
C SER A 241 -13.09 -0.27 -12.63
N ILE A 242 -12.24 -0.33 -13.65
CA ILE A 242 -10.80 -0.05 -13.53
C ILE A 242 -10.44 1.03 -14.54
N THR A 243 -9.60 1.98 -14.13
CA THR A 243 -9.05 3.02 -14.98
C THR A 243 -7.53 3.03 -14.86
N ASP A 244 -6.86 2.86 -15.99
CA ASP A 244 -5.40 2.79 -16.07
C ASP A 244 -4.74 4.18 -15.90
N GLY A 245 -3.59 4.23 -15.23
CA GLY A 245 -2.79 5.44 -15.03
C GLY A 245 -1.30 5.18 -15.22
N ASN A 246 -0.57 6.17 -15.78
CA ASN A 246 0.89 6.11 -15.96
C ASN A 246 1.70 6.87 -14.90
N ALA A 247 1.03 7.44 -13.90
CA ALA A 247 1.67 8.02 -12.73
C ALA A 247 2.62 7.04 -12.05
N TYR A 248 3.55 7.55 -11.25
CA TYR A 248 4.27 6.74 -10.26
C TYR A 248 5.14 5.67 -10.91
N SER A 249 5.71 5.98 -12.08
CA SER A 249 6.59 5.02 -12.75
C SER A 249 7.83 4.73 -11.91
N GLY A 250 8.15 3.45 -11.75
CA GLY A 250 9.23 2.97 -10.90
C GLY A 250 8.86 2.81 -9.44
N ASP A 251 7.63 3.12 -9.00
CA ASP A 251 7.22 2.96 -7.60
C ASP A 251 5.69 2.83 -7.48
N ASN A 252 5.16 2.86 -6.26
CA ASN A 252 3.79 2.47 -5.96
C ASN A 252 2.76 3.61 -5.95
N GLY A 253 1.57 3.32 -6.47
CA GLY A 253 0.34 4.05 -6.15
C GLY A 253 -0.18 3.62 -4.77
N ARG A 254 -0.83 4.52 -4.02
CA ARG A 254 -1.14 4.28 -2.59
C ARG A 254 -2.61 4.43 -2.26
N ALA A 255 -3.17 5.58 -2.60
CA ALA A 255 -4.57 5.88 -2.33
C ALA A 255 -5.22 6.59 -3.52
N ALA A 256 -6.52 6.36 -3.69
CA ALA A 256 -7.35 7.13 -4.61
C ALA A 256 -8.69 7.48 -3.93
N ILE A 257 -9.23 8.65 -4.26
CA ILE A 257 -10.57 9.10 -3.85
C ILE A 257 -11.29 9.77 -5.02
N LYS A 258 -12.56 9.41 -5.25
CA LYS A 258 -13.40 10.07 -6.24
C LYS A 258 -14.05 11.33 -5.67
N GLY A 259 -13.72 12.49 -6.25
CA GLY A 259 -14.27 13.79 -5.85
C GLY A 259 -15.71 14.00 -6.33
N GLY A 260 -16.37 15.02 -5.79
CA GLY A 260 -17.75 15.39 -6.19
C GLY A 260 -17.87 15.89 -7.64
N ASN A 261 -16.74 16.24 -8.26
CA ASN A 261 -16.63 16.56 -9.69
C ASN A 261 -16.44 15.32 -10.59
N GLY A 262 -16.48 14.12 -10.03
CA GLY A 262 -16.35 12.85 -10.76
C GLY A 262 -14.92 12.46 -11.15
N GLN A 263 -13.90 13.26 -10.83
CA GLN A 263 -12.50 12.90 -11.06
C GLN A 263 -11.97 12.01 -9.93
N TYR A 264 -11.01 11.13 -10.25
CA TYR A 264 -10.17 10.51 -9.24
C TYR A 264 -9.05 11.46 -8.87
N TYR A 265 -8.80 11.58 -7.57
CA TYR A 265 -7.58 12.12 -7.01
C TYR A 265 -6.77 10.95 -6.48
N MET A 266 -5.48 10.95 -6.73
CA MET A 266 -4.58 9.85 -6.37
C MET A 266 -3.29 10.38 -5.77
N VAL A 267 -2.69 9.56 -4.91
CA VAL A 267 -1.37 9.78 -4.32
C VAL A 267 -0.51 8.53 -4.43
N GLY A 268 0.78 8.75 -4.58
CA GLY A 268 1.79 7.70 -4.67
C GLY A 268 3.20 8.28 -4.62
N ASN A 269 4.16 7.46 -5.03
CA ASN A 269 5.55 7.86 -5.19
C ASN A 269 6.04 7.41 -6.56
N ASP A 270 7.17 7.92 -7.04
CA ASP A 270 7.76 7.55 -8.32
C ASP A 270 9.28 7.37 -8.20
N ASN A 271 9.96 7.11 -9.32
CA ASN A 271 11.39 7.37 -9.50
C ASN A 271 12.29 6.54 -8.56
N SER A 272 12.08 5.23 -8.52
CA SER A 272 13.04 4.28 -7.92
C SER A 272 14.12 3.82 -8.91
N GLY A 273 14.17 4.40 -10.11
CA GLY A 273 15.34 4.33 -10.97
C GLY A 273 16.56 5.06 -10.39
N ASN A 274 17.73 4.77 -10.97
CA ASN A 274 19.02 5.18 -10.43
C ASN A 274 19.51 6.56 -10.91
N LEU A 275 18.65 7.34 -11.57
CA LEU A 275 18.96 8.72 -11.93
C LEU A 275 19.29 9.53 -10.65
N SER A 276 20.48 10.12 -10.64
CA SER A 276 20.88 11.08 -9.60
C SER A 276 20.03 12.34 -9.67
N LYS A 277 20.05 13.13 -8.60
CA LYS A 277 19.37 14.43 -8.54
C LYS A 277 19.64 15.31 -9.77
N LYS A 278 20.91 15.41 -10.19
CA LYS A 278 21.29 16.22 -11.37
C LYS A 278 20.66 15.65 -12.64
N GLN A 279 20.75 14.33 -12.83
CA GLN A 279 20.29 13.65 -14.04
C GLN A 279 18.77 13.74 -14.22
N LEU A 280 17.98 13.85 -13.13
CA LEU A 280 16.54 14.07 -13.23
C LEU A 280 16.18 15.36 -13.98
N SER A 281 16.98 16.42 -13.83
CA SER A 281 16.74 17.70 -14.49
C SER A 281 17.40 17.83 -15.87
N THR A 282 18.30 16.92 -16.24
CA THR A 282 19.11 17.01 -17.45
C THR A 282 18.88 15.85 -18.43
N THR A 283 17.94 14.96 -18.15
CA THR A 283 17.56 13.85 -19.03
C THR A 283 16.06 13.95 -19.33
N PRO A 284 15.59 13.65 -20.56
CA PRO A 284 14.16 13.66 -20.87
C PRO A 284 13.36 12.76 -19.93
N ILE A 285 13.82 11.53 -19.71
CA ILE A 285 13.18 10.57 -18.81
C ILE A 285 13.08 11.08 -17.37
N GLY A 286 14.12 11.78 -16.89
CA GLY A 286 14.11 12.39 -15.57
C GLY A 286 13.05 13.48 -15.43
N ILE A 287 12.85 14.28 -16.48
CA ILE A 287 11.83 15.33 -16.51
C ILE A 287 10.44 14.71 -16.55
N GLU A 288 10.25 13.60 -17.27
CA GLU A 288 8.98 12.87 -17.31
C GLU A 288 8.59 12.30 -15.95
N LEU A 289 9.53 11.64 -15.25
CA LEU A 289 9.33 11.14 -13.88
C LEU A 289 8.88 12.26 -12.93
N VAL A 290 9.62 13.38 -12.92
CA VAL A 290 9.31 14.54 -12.06
C VAL A 290 7.96 15.18 -12.36
N ASN A 291 7.37 14.92 -13.54
CA ASN A 291 6.04 15.41 -13.92
C ASN A 291 4.94 14.33 -13.78
N ALA A 292 5.24 13.20 -13.12
CA ALA A 292 4.35 12.05 -12.93
C ALA A 292 4.49 11.46 -11.52
N THR A 293 4.43 12.34 -10.51
CA THR A 293 4.71 12.01 -9.11
C THR A 293 3.75 12.71 -8.15
N GLY A 294 3.66 12.19 -6.93
CA GLY A 294 2.93 12.84 -5.85
C GLY A 294 1.44 12.77 -6.00
N SER A 295 0.79 13.94 -6.06
CA SER A 295 -0.66 14.06 -6.16
C SER A 295 -1.06 14.22 -7.62
N GLU A 296 -2.03 13.45 -8.11
CA GLU A 296 -2.50 13.53 -9.50
C GLU A 296 -4.01 13.42 -9.63
N THR A 297 -4.54 13.81 -10.79
CA THR A 297 -5.93 13.55 -11.21
C THR A 297 -6.01 12.50 -12.30
N LEU A 298 -7.02 11.63 -12.26
CA LEU A 298 -7.33 10.68 -13.32
C LEU A 298 -8.83 10.68 -13.63
N THR A 299 -9.18 10.73 -14.92
CA THR A 299 -10.59 10.72 -15.37
C THR A 299 -11.09 9.28 -15.51
N PRO A 300 -12.18 8.89 -14.82
CA PRO A 300 -12.72 7.53 -14.91
C PRO A 300 -12.98 7.09 -16.35
N GLY A 301 -12.50 5.90 -16.71
CA GLY A 301 -12.69 5.30 -18.04
C GLY A 301 -11.92 5.96 -19.19
N ALA A 302 -11.12 7.00 -18.92
CA ALA A 302 -10.26 7.59 -19.93
C ALA A 302 -9.02 6.73 -20.20
N THR A 303 -8.41 6.93 -21.37
CA THR A 303 -7.09 6.38 -21.67
C THR A 303 -6.06 6.91 -20.69
N ALA A 304 -5.15 6.05 -20.22
CA ALA A 304 -4.07 6.44 -19.31
C ALA A 304 -3.28 7.64 -19.88
N PRO A 305 -3.21 8.77 -19.18
CA PRO A 305 -2.47 9.93 -19.65
C PRO A 305 -0.97 9.62 -19.63
N ALA A 306 -0.19 10.24 -20.53
CA ALA A 306 1.27 10.10 -20.57
C ALA A 306 1.93 11.49 -20.43
N PRO A 307 3.19 11.58 -19.95
CA PRO A 307 3.89 12.85 -19.87
C PRO A 307 3.93 13.60 -21.22
N PRO A 308 3.95 14.95 -21.18
CA PRO A 308 3.92 15.81 -20.00
C PRO A 308 2.53 16.01 -19.38
N ASN A 309 1.50 15.26 -19.82
CA ASN A 309 0.10 15.50 -19.49
C ASN A 309 -0.47 14.56 -18.41
N VAL A 310 0.31 14.13 -17.42
CA VAL A 310 -0.11 13.12 -16.41
C VAL A 310 -1.05 13.69 -15.33
N GLY A 311 -1.60 14.89 -15.49
CA GLY A 311 -2.55 15.45 -14.51
C GLY A 311 -1.95 15.69 -13.12
N MET A 312 -0.63 15.88 -13.03
CA MET A 312 0.07 16.15 -11.78
C MET A 312 -0.42 17.45 -11.13
N ILE A 313 -0.76 17.38 -9.85
CA ILE A 313 -1.26 18.49 -9.05
C ILE A 313 -0.12 19.06 -8.23
N GLY A 314 0.23 20.30 -8.53
CA GLY A 314 1.28 21.06 -7.85
C GLY A 314 2.68 20.52 -8.07
N ARG A 315 3.66 21.37 -7.79
CA ARG A 315 5.08 20.97 -7.69
C ARG A 315 5.55 21.33 -6.29
N LEU A 316 5.99 20.33 -5.54
CA LEU A 316 6.54 20.52 -4.21
C LEU A 316 8.02 20.13 -4.23
N LEU A 317 8.89 21.07 -3.87
CA LEU A 317 10.32 20.87 -3.77
C LEU A 317 10.85 21.59 -2.54
N PHE A 318 11.58 20.89 -1.68
CA PHE A 318 12.21 21.46 -0.50
C PHE A 318 13.73 21.49 -0.66
N GLY A 319 14.30 22.69 -0.54
CA GLY A 319 15.74 22.88 -0.53
C GLY A 319 16.47 22.20 -1.70
N SER A 320 17.40 21.32 -1.36
CA SER A 320 18.24 20.60 -2.33
C SER A 320 17.87 19.12 -2.48
N ASP A 321 16.62 18.75 -2.26
CA ASP A 321 16.18 17.37 -2.32
C ASP A 321 16.13 16.80 -3.74
N LYS A 322 16.05 15.46 -3.86
CA LYS A 322 15.91 14.78 -5.15
C LYS A 322 14.48 15.06 -5.67
N PRO A 323 14.30 15.71 -6.84
CA PRO A 323 12.97 15.96 -7.40
C PRO A 323 12.09 14.71 -7.44
N GLY A 324 10.82 14.87 -7.09
CA GLY A 324 9.83 13.79 -6.96
C GLY A 324 9.81 13.06 -5.62
N LYS A 325 10.88 13.13 -4.81
CA LYS A 325 10.91 12.45 -3.49
C LYS A 325 10.28 13.27 -2.35
N ASP A 326 10.16 14.59 -2.53
CA ASP A 326 9.43 15.46 -1.60
C ASP A 326 7.93 15.19 -1.57
N THR A 327 7.41 14.56 -2.62
CA THR A 327 6.00 14.27 -2.83
C THR A 327 5.66 12.80 -2.60
N ASN A 328 6.44 12.10 -1.78
CA ASN A 328 6.21 10.69 -1.39
C ASN A 328 4.96 10.54 -0.47
N PHE A 329 3.79 10.94 -0.97
CA PHE A 329 2.52 11.02 -0.26
C PHE A 329 1.94 9.63 0.01
N ARG A 330 1.09 9.47 1.03
CA ARG A 330 0.60 8.15 1.49
C ARG A 330 -0.91 8.08 1.61
N GLY A 331 -1.48 8.98 2.39
CA GLY A 331 -2.90 9.08 2.63
C GLY A 331 -3.48 10.32 1.97
N MET A 332 -4.80 10.30 1.81
CA MET A 332 -5.55 11.44 1.32
C MET A 332 -6.98 11.41 1.84
N THR A 333 -7.62 12.57 1.84
CA THR A 333 -9.06 12.69 2.05
C THR A 333 -9.57 13.94 1.36
N ILE A 334 -10.87 14.00 1.12
CA ILE A 334 -11.54 15.22 0.69
C ILE A 334 -12.52 15.62 1.78
N PHE A 335 -12.38 16.85 2.27
CA PHE A 335 -13.29 17.41 3.27
C PHE A 335 -13.69 18.83 2.85
N ASN A 336 -14.99 19.13 2.90
CA ASN A 336 -15.56 20.40 2.41
C ASN A 336 -15.00 20.82 1.04
N ASN A 337 -15.01 19.89 0.08
CA ASN A 337 -14.50 20.10 -1.29
C ASN A 337 -13.03 20.55 -1.36
N THR A 338 -12.22 20.25 -0.35
CA THR A 338 -10.78 20.52 -0.30
C THR A 338 -10.04 19.20 -0.24
N LEU A 339 -8.98 19.05 -1.04
CA LEU A 339 -8.12 17.88 -1.01
C LEU A 339 -7.04 18.06 0.07
N TYR A 340 -6.89 17.06 0.93
CA TYR A 340 -5.81 16.95 1.90
C TYR A 340 -5.02 15.67 1.66
N ILE A 341 -3.72 15.74 1.82
CA ILE A 341 -2.80 14.61 1.62
C ILE A 341 -1.78 14.54 2.74
N THR A 342 -1.24 13.36 3.01
CA THR A 342 -0.18 13.16 4.00
C THR A 342 1.09 12.69 3.37
N LYS A 343 2.20 13.10 3.97
CA LYS A 343 3.52 12.52 3.74
C LYS A 343 4.07 12.04 5.07
N GLY A 344 4.47 10.79 5.13
CA GLY A 344 5.07 10.18 6.32
C GLY A 344 6.08 9.11 5.96
N SER A 345 6.76 9.25 4.81
CA SER A 345 7.68 8.26 4.26
C SER A 345 8.79 8.92 3.44
N GLY A 346 9.97 8.30 3.48
CA GLY A 346 11.20 8.79 2.88
C GLY A 346 11.86 9.91 3.69
N GLY A 347 13.16 10.11 3.49
CA GLY A 347 13.93 11.15 4.19
C GLY A 347 13.86 12.55 3.57
N ASN A 348 13.29 12.68 2.36
CA ASN A 348 13.14 13.94 1.64
C ASN A 348 11.88 14.70 2.07
N GLY A 349 11.88 16.01 1.91
CA GLY A 349 10.74 16.88 2.13
C GLY A 349 10.38 17.01 3.60
N ILE A 350 9.08 17.12 3.89
CA ILE A 350 8.56 17.30 5.25
C ILE A 350 7.48 16.24 5.46
N ASN A 351 7.55 15.51 6.57
CA ASN A 351 6.48 14.59 6.96
C ASN A 351 5.39 15.36 7.70
N THR A 352 4.23 15.51 7.09
CA THR A 352 3.14 16.36 7.59
C THR A 352 1.82 16.13 6.85
N VAL A 353 0.80 16.90 7.21
CA VAL A 353 -0.47 17.00 6.49
C VAL A 353 -0.46 18.26 5.64
N TYR A 354 -0.81 18.10 4.36
CA TYR A 354 -0.88 19.19 3.39
C TYR A 354 -2.32 19.45 2.96
N GLN A 355 -2.63 20.72 2.72
CA GLN A 355 -3.77 21.14 1.91
C GLN A 355 -3.32 21.33 0.46
N VAL A 356 -4.13 20.85 -0.47
CA VAL A 356 -3.90 20.97 -1.91
C VAL A 356 -4.89 21.96 -2.50
N GLY A 357 -4.40 23.09 -2.99
CA GLY A 357 -5.20 24.16 -3.55
C GLY A 357 -5.90 25.04 -2.51
N ALA A 358 -6.87 25.82 -2.99
CA ALA A 358 -7.66 26.72 -2.16
C ALA A 358 -8.73 25.93 -1.35
N PRO A 359 -9.04 26.36 -0.11
CA PRO A 359 -10.15 25.77 0.65
C PRO A 359 -11.46 25.85 -0.14
N GLY A 360 -12.26 24.79 -0.10
CA GLY A 360 -13.54 24.69 -0.79
C GLY A 360 -13.45 24.35 -2.27
N VAL A 361 -12.25 24.16 -2.83
CA VAL A 361 -12.04 23.93 -4.26
C VAL A 361 -11.20 22.69 -4.48
N LEU A 362 -11.77 21.73 -5.23
CA LEU A 362 -11.03 20.59 -5.72
C LEU A 362 -10.18 20.98 -6.95
N PRO A 363 -8.89 20.60 -6.99
CA PRO A 363 -8.04 20.87 -8.16
C PRO A 363 -8.64 20.30 -9.45
N THR A 364 -8.69 21.11 -10.51
CA THR A 364 -9.19 20.71 -11.83
C THR A 364 -8.56 21.62 -12.90
N GLY A 365 -8.71 21.25 -14.17
CA GLY A 365 -8.21 22.02 -15.32
C GLY A 365 -7.23 21.23 -16.18
N THR A 366 -6.45 21.94 -16.98
CA THR A 366 -5.39 21.37 -17.80
C THR A 366 -4.19 20.95 -16.96
N ALA A 367 -3.26 20.18 -17.53
CA ALA A 367 -1.99 19.85 -16.85
C ALA A 367 -1.21 21.12 -16.43
N ALA A 368 -1.32 22.20 -17.20
CA ALA A 368 -0.69 23.47 -16.85
C ALA A 368 -1.35 24.12 -15.63
N ASP A 369 -2.68 24.09 -15.54
CA ASP A 369 -3.43 24.61 -14.40
C ASP A 369 -3.11 23.81 -13.12
N LEU A 370 -3.16 22.48 -13.22
CA LEU A 370 -2.90 21.57 -12.11
C LEU A 370 -1.48 21.74 -11.56
N ALA A 371 -0.48 21.92 -12.43
CA ALA A 371 0.91 22.10 -12.01
C ALA A 371 1.14 23.40 -11.19
N GLN A 372 0.24 24.39 -11.25
CA GLN A 372 0.31 25.62 -10.46
C GLN A 372 -0.43 25.52 -9.12
N VAL A 373 -1.17 24.44 -8.88
CA VAL A 373 -1.94 24.28 -7.64
C VAL A 373 -0.97 24.19 -6.45
N PRO A 374 -1.11 25.06 -5.43
CA PRO A 374 -0.21 25.05 -4.29
C PRO A 374 -0.45 23.82 -3.42
N ILE A 375 0.62 23.20 -2.93
CA ILE A 375 0.58 22.20 -1.86
C ILE A 375 1.22 22.85 -0.64
N THR A 376 0.44 23.05 0.42
CA THR A 376 0.86 23.82 1.60
C THR A 376 0.67 23.03 2.88
N ILE A 377 1.62 23.15 3.79
CA ILE A 377 1.54 22.52 5.12
C ILE A 377 0.34 23.13 5.85
N LEU A 378 -0.48 22.29 6.49
CA LEU A 378 -1.55 22.79 7.34
C LEU A 378 -0.97 23.65 8.48
N PRO A 379 -1.49 24.87 8.73
CA PRO A 379 -1.00 25.71 9.81
C PRO A 379 -1.00 24.96 11.15
N GLY A 380 0.14 24.97 11.85
CA GLY A 380 0.32 24.31 13.15
C GLY A 380 0.83 22.86 13.10
N PHE A 381 0.82 22.22 11.93
CA PHE A 381 1.45 20.91 11.76
C PHE A 381 2.99 21.01 11.67
N PRO A 382 3.72 19.88 11.89
CA PRO A 382 5.16 19.84 11.76
C PRO A 382 5.65 20.38 10.41
N ASN A 383 6.75 21.13 10.47
CA ASN A 383 7.41 21.75 9.31
C ASN A 383 8.92 21.46 9.28
N THR A 384 9.36 20.42 9.98
CA THR A 384 10.76 19.97 10.02
C THR A 384 11.06 18.97 8.92
N ALA A 385 12.33 18.90 8.50
CA ALA A 385 12.76 17.99 7.45
C ALA A 385 12.46 16.53 7.82
N ALA A 386 12.01 15.74 6.85
CA ALA A 386 11.63 14.34 7.06
C ALA A 386 12.80 13.47 7.57
N SER A 387 14.04 13.79 7.18
CA SER A 387 15.27 13.11 7.62
C SER A 387 15.55 13.20 9.13
N THR A 388 14.95 14.18 9.82
CA THR A 388 15.03 14.35 11.27
C THR A 388 13.65 14.36 11.91
N SER A 389 12.61 14.06 11.13
CA SER A 389 11.24 14.09 11.60
C SER A 389 10.93 12.89 12.47
N THR A 390 10.10 13.16 13.46
CA THR A 390 9.52 12.19 14.39
C THR A 390 8.06 11.90 14.07
N ALA A 391 7.51 12.53 13.03
CA ALA A 391 6.13 12.34 12.57
C ALA A 391 6.09 11.45 11.32
N PHE A 392 5.16 10.50 11.29
CA PHE A 392 4.94 9.57 10.19
C PHE A 392 3.44 9.51 9.81
N PRO A 393 2.82 10.64 9.46
CA PRO A 393 1.39 10.68 9.22
C PRO A 393 1.02 9.87 7.98
N PHE A 394 -0.09 9.16 8.09
CA PHE A 394 -0.61 8.29 7.06
C PHE A 394 -2.11 8.56 6.84
N GLY A 395 -3.01 7.82 7.49
CA GLY A 395 -4.45 8.01 7.34
C GLY A 395 -4.90 9.35 7.95
N ILE A 396 -5.87 10.01 7.31
CA ILE A 396 -6.46 11.27 7.80
C ILE A 396 -7.97 11.23 7.69
N TRP A 397 -8.65 11.77 8.70
CA TRP A 397 -10.10 11.87 8.72
C TRP A 397 -10.58 13.09 9.51
N PHE A 398 -11.43 13.90 8.88
CA PHE A 398 -12.07 15.04 9.53
C PHE A 398 -13.37 14.61 10.20
N ALA A 399 -13.51 14.87 11.49
CA ALA A 399 -14.78 14.69 12.20
C ALA A 399 -15.74 15.87 11.96
N ASN A 400 -15.18 17.06 11.80
CA ASN A 400 -15.85 18.31 11.43
C ASN A 400 -14.79 19.34 10.99
N ALA A 401 -15.21 20.58 10.73
CA ALA A 401 -14.31 21.65 10.25
C ALA A 401 -13.22 22.08 11.24
N THR A 402 -13.35 21.75 12.51
CA THR A 402 -12.41 22.12 13.58
C THR A 402 -11.77 20.92 14.27
N THR A 403 -12.02 19.69 13.82
CA THR A 403 -11.48 18.48 14.45
C THR A 403 -11.01 17.49 13.39
N LEU A 404 -9.73 17.16 13.44
CA LEU A 404 -9.02 16.27 12.52
C LEU A 404 -8.36 15.14 13.31
N TYR A 405 -8.44 13.93 12.77
CA TYR A 405 -7.70 12.78 13.25
C TYR A 405 -6.65 12.36 12.23
N VAL A 406 -5.45 12.05 12.71
CA VAL A 406 -4.30 11.64 11.88
C VAL A 406 -3.71 10.36 12.46
N CYS A 407 -3.65 9.32 11.63
CA CYS A 407 -2.89 8.12 11.96
C CYS A 407 -1.40 8.39 11.77
N ASP A 408 -0.61 8.05 12.78
CA ASP A 408 0.85 8.04 12.73
C ASP A 408 1.35 6.59 12.75
N GLU A 409 2.18 6.25 11.75
CA GLU A 409 2.66 4.88 11.53
C GLU A 409 3.61 4.40 12.65
N GLY A 410 4.28 5.33 13.34
CA GLY A 410 5.54 5.04 14.03
C GLY A 410 6.71 4.91 13.04
N ASP A 411 7.93 4.96 13.58
CA ASP A 411 9.18 4.92 12.79
C ASP A 411 9.51 3.54 12.21
N GLY A 412 8.87 2.46 12.70
CA GLY A 412 9.12 1.10 12.25
C GLY A 412 10.45 0.49 12.76
N VAL A 413 11.12 1.15 13.70
CA VAL A 413 12.42 0.73 14.22
C VAL A 413 12.25 -0.38 15.24
N LEU A 414 12.90 -1.52 14.96
CA LEU A 414 12.97 -2.65 15.88
C LEU A 414 14.07 -2.41 16.93
N VAL A 415 13.68 -2.40 18.20
CA VAL A 415 14.61 -2.39 19.33
C VAL A 415 15.02 -3.82 19.70
N SER A 416 16.31 -4.10 19.63
CA SER A 416 16.90 -5.40 19.99
C SER A 416 18.17 -5.22 20.84
N PRO A 417 18.29 -5.87 22.02
CA PRO A 417 17.26 -6.70 22.65
C PRO A 417 16.06 -5.87 23.13
N ALA A 418 14.90 -6.52 23.29
CA ALA A 418 13.69 -5.88 23.78
C ALA A 418 13.88 -5.27 25.19
N VAL A 419 13.28 -4.10 25.44
CA VAL A 419 13.30 -3.42 26.74
C VAL A 419 11.99 -3.72 27.46
N ASN A 420 12.04 -4.46 28.57
CA ASN A 420 10.84 -4.91 29.31
C ASN A 420 9.81 -5.65 28.42
N GLY A 421 10.29 -6.40 27.42
CA GLY A 421 9.44 -7.12 26.46
C GLY A 421 8.84 -6.24 25.35
N ASN A 422 9.19 -4.94 25.31
CA ASN A 422 8.80 -4.02 24.25
C ASN A 422 9.92 -3.90 23.20
N VAL A 423 9.54 -3.95 21.92
CA VAL A 423 10.43 -3.88 20.75
C VAL A 423 10.28 -2.61 19.93
N ALA A 424 9.39 -1.68 20.33
CA ALA A 424 9.32 -0.35 19.75
C ALA A 424 10.31 0.59 20.43
N ASP A 425 10.76 1.60 19.71
CA ASP A 425 11.58 2.66 20.27
C ASP A 425 10.76 3.69 21.05
N ALA A 426 11.44 4.68 21.65
CA ALA A 426 10.77 5.75 22.38
C ALA A 426 9.88 6.64 21.49
N GLN A 427 10.20 6.76 20.20
CA GLN A 427 9.51 7.64 19.28
C GLN A 427 8.15 7.06 18.88
N SER A 428 8.13 5.80 18.47
CA SER A 428 6.92 5.02 18.24
C SER A 428 6.04 5.01 19.49
N LEU A 429 6.62 4.85 20.68
CA LEU A 429 5.86 4.88 21.93
C LEU A 429 5.21 6.24 22.24
N ALA A 430 5.79 7.36 21.80
CA ALA A 430 5.32 8.70 22.18
C ALA A 430 4.24 9.28 21.25
N THR A 431 4.28 8.94 19.95
CA THR A 431 3.49 9.67 18.94
C THR A 431 2.67 8.79 17.99
N ALA A 432 2.99 7.50 17.91
CA ALA A 432 2.32 6.57 17.01
C ALA A 432 0.91 6.24 17.49
N GLY A 433 0.01 5.90 16.57
CA GLY A 433 -1.42 5.71 16.87
C GLY A 433 -2.26 6.82 16.26
N VAL A 434 -3.41 7.14 16.85
CA VAL A 434 -4.33 8.15 16.29
C VAL A 434 -4.20 9.47 17.05
N GLN A 435 -3.68 10.49 16.39
CA GLN A 435 -3.59 11.85 16.93
C GLN A 435 -4.91 12.59 16.72
N LYS A 436 -5.36 13.32 17.74
CA LYS A 436 -6.48 14.28 17.61
C LYS A 436 -5.96 15.70 17.54
N TRP A 437 -6.47 16.45 16.57
CA TRP A 437 -6.10 17.84 16.31
C TRP A 437 -7.33 18.73 16.33
N SER A 438 -7.20 19.94 16.87
CA SER A 438 -8.23 20.97 16.87
C SER A 438 -7.76 22.22 16.13
N LEU A 439 -8.63 22.82 15.31
CA LEU A 439 -8.39 24.11 14.71
C LEU A 439 -8.75 25.22 15.70
N VAL A 440 -7.76 25.98 16.16
CA VAL A 440 -7.93 27.09 17.10
C VAL A 440 -7.32 28.33 16.48
N ASP A 441 -8.13 29.38 16.29
CA ASP A 441 -7.71 30.66 15.68
C ASP A 441 -6.93 30.49 14.35
N GLY A 442 -7.38 29.54 13.51
CA GLY A 442 -6.76 29.25 12.21
C GLY A 442 -5.50 28.38 12.25
N THR A 443 -5.08 27.90 13.43
CA THR A 443 -3.93 27.01 13.61
C THR A 443 -4.35 25.66 14.20
N TRP A 444 -3.93 24.56 13.57
CA TRP A 444 -4.16 23.23 14.11
C TRP A 444 -3.24 22.95 15.30
N THR A 445 -3.81 22.51 16.40
CA THR A 445 -3.10 22.13 17.62
C THR A 445 -3.38 20.68 17.95
N MET A 446 -2.34 19.87 18.13
CA MET A 446 -2.48 18.49 18.60
C MET A 446 -2.96 18.51 20.05
N LEU A 447 -4.05 17.83 20.33
CA LEU A 447 -4.64 17.75 21.67
C LEU A 447 -4.05 16.56 22.44
N TYR A 448 -4.07 15.37 21.83
CA TYR A 448 -3.57 14.13 22.43
C TYR A 448 -3.41 13.02 21.37
N VAL A 449 -2.72 11.95 21.76
CA VAL A 449 -2.57 10.72 20.98
C VAL A 449 -3.36 9.59 21.65
N LEU A 450 -4.22 8.93 20.87
CA LEU A 450 -4.93 7.71 21.26
C LEU A 450 -4.00 6.51 21.02
N GLN A 451 -3.65 5.81 22.10
CA GLN A 451 -2.76 4.63 22.05
C GLN A 451 -3.23 3.46 22.92
N ASP A 452 -4.05 3.73 23.93
CA ASP A 452 -4.49 2.70 24.87
C ASP A 452 -5.20 1.55 24.12
N GLY A 453 -4.83 0.30 24.42
CA GLY A 453 -5.31 -0.88 23.71
C GLY A 453 -4.55 -1.25 22.41
N LEU A 454 -3.72 -0.37 21.83
CA LEU A 454 -2.89 -0.73 20.66
C LEU A 454 -1.71 -1.65 21.01
N ASN A 455 -1.25 -1.59 22.27
CA ASN A 455 -0.07 -2.30 22.77
C ASN A 455 1.17 -2.04 21.89
N ILE A 456 1.50 -0.76 21.66
CA ILE A 456 2.64 -0.35 20.83
C ILE A 456 3.92 -1.06 21.28
N GLY A 457 4.60 -1.71 20.35
CA GLY A 457 5.84 -2.42 20.57
C GLY A 457 5.74 -3.72 21.36
N VAL A 458 4.54 -4.20 21.71
CA VAL A 458 4.36 -5.50 22.37
C VAL A 458 4.15 -6.59 21.31
N PRO A 459 5.05 -7.58 21.19
CA PRO A 459 4.88 -8.66 20.22
C PRO A 459 3.63 -9.49 20.49
N TYR A 460 2.94 -9.92 19.43
CA TYR A 460 1.78 -10.82 19.51
C TYR A 460 1.96 -12.05 18.63
N ASN A 461 1.41 -13.17 19.10
CA ASN A 461 1.45 -14.44 18.38
C ASN A 461 0.43 -14.47 17.24
N THR A 462 0.84 -14.99 16.08
CA THR A 462 -0.05 -15.31 14.96
C THR A 462 -0.01 -16.81 14.69
N PRO A 463 -1.15 -17.53 14.68
CA PRO A 463 -1.16 -18.95 14.34
C PRO A 463 -0.50 -19.24 12.99
N ASN A 464 0.28 -20.32 12.93
CA ASN A 464 1.05 -20.74 11.74
C ASN A 464 2.14 -19.76 11.28
N TYR A 465 2.56 -18.83 12.13
CA TYR A 465 3.63 -17.88 11.87
C TYR A 465 4.80 -18.07 12.84
N PRO A 466 6.08 -17.98 12.41
CA PRO A 466 7.22 -18.16 13.29
C PRO A 466 7.25 -17.18 14.46
N ALA A 467 7.43 -17.70 15.67
CA ALA A 467 7.48 -16.86 16.88
C ALA A 467 8.66 -15.88 16.90
N SER A 468 9.76 -16.22 16.21
CA SER A 468 10.93 -15.33 16.00
C SER A 468 10.61 -14.09 15.17
N LEU A 469 9.53 -14.14 14.39
CA LEU A 469 9.05 -13.05 13.54
C LEU A 469 7.79 -12.40 14.11
N ASN A 470 7.36 -12.76 15.34
CA ASN A 470 6.14 -12.23 15.94
C ASN A 470 6.07 -10.71 15.80
N PRO A 471 5.05 -10.18 15.09
CA PRO A 471 4.91 -8.76 14.91
C PRO A 471 4.47 -8.08 16.20
N ALA A 472 4.86 -6.81 16.34
CA ALA A 472 4.34 -5.87 17.31
C ALA A 472 3.65 -4.71 16.59
N THR A 473 2.67 -4.06 17.23
CA THR A 473 2.07 -2.85 16.66
C THR A 473 3.07 -1.69 16.67
N GLY A 474 3.32 -1.03 15.55
CA GLY A 474 4.14 0.19 15.50
C GLY A 474 3.35 1.47 15.70
N GLY A 475 2.09 1.48 15.27
CA GLY A 475 1.22 2.65 15.12
C GLY A 475 0.03 2.31 14.23
N CYS A 476 -0.43 3.26 13.41
CA CYS A 476 -1.48 3.01 12.44
C CYS A 476 -1.26 3.64 11.05
N ARG A 477 -1.88 3.04 10.04
CA ARG A 477 -1.74 3.38 8.62
C ARG A 477 -3.02 4.04 8.11
N ASN A 478 -3.72 3.40 7.17
CA ASN A 478 -4.99 3.89 6.66
C ASN A 478 -6.08 3.86 7.76
N MET A 479 -6.97 4.84 7.72
CA MET A 479 -8.05 5.00 8.70
C MET A 479 -9.32 5.55 8.06
N THR A 480 -10.43 5.34 8.75
CA THR A 480 -11.71 6.01 8.49
C THR A 480 -12.42 6.29 9.80
N GLY A 481 -13.49 7.09 9.77
CA GLY A 481 -14.26 7.41 10.95
C GLY A 481 -15.69 7.82 10.65
N ARG A 482 -16.51 7.87 11.70
CA ARG A 482 -17.88 8.36 11.68
C ARG A 482 -18.12 9.27 12.87
N ASN A 483 -18.74 10.41 12.63
CA ASN A 483 -19.37 11.20 13.68
C ASN A 483 -20.77 10.61 13.94
N ASN A 484 -21.04 10.25 15.19
CA ASN A 484 -22.26 9.56 15.59
C ASN A 484 -23.43 10.51 15.82
N GLY A 485 -23.19 11.84 15.85
CA GLY A 485 -24.21 12.86 16.07
C GLY A 485 -24.61 13.05 17.54
N ASP A 486 -24.09 12.22 18.44
CA ASP A 486 -24.31 12.24 19.89
C ASP A 486 -23.13 12.87 20.68
N GLY A 487 -22.20 13.51 19.97
CA GLY A 487 -20.98 14.05 20.54
C GLY A 487 -19.81 13.05 20.59
N THR A 488 -20.00 11.82 20.10
CA THR A 488 -18.94 10.81 19.95
C THR A 488 -18.54 10.58 18.50
N VAL A 489 -17.35 10.06 18.30
CA VAL A 489 -16.87 9.54 17.03
C VAL A 489 -16.40 8.10 17.19
N ASP A 490 -16.61 7.28 16.15
CA ASP A 490 -15.97 5.98 16.03
C ASP A 490 -14.90 6.05 14.94
N LEU A 491 -13.69 5.58 15.26
CA LEU A 491 -12.54 5.56 14.36
C LEU A 491 -12.11 4.12 14.14
N TYR A 492 -11.70 3.82 12.92
CA TYR A 492 -11.20 2.51 12.50
C TYR A 492 -9.87 2.68 11.82
N ALA A 493 -8.88 1.86 12.17
CA ALA A 493 -7.54 1.98 11.62
C ALA A 493 -6.88 0.62 11.41
N ILE A 494 -6.00 0.57 10.42
CA ILE A 494 -5.13 -0.57 10.17
C ILE A 494 -3.82 -0.35 10.92
N THR A 495 -3.39 -1.33 11.71
CA THR A 495 -2.13 -1.20 12.44
C THR A 495 -0.92 -1.36 11.51
N SER A 496 0.13 -0.61 11.81
CA SER A 496 1.48 -0.91 11.30
C SER A 496 2.15 -1.96 12.18
N THR A 497 3.28 -2.48 11.71
CA THR A 497 3.99 -3.60 12.31
C THR A 497 5.47 -3.27 12.48
N ILE A 498 6.05 -3.78 13.58
CA ILE A 498 7.48 -3.83 13.87
C ILE A 498 7.83 -5.29 14.12
N SER A 499 8.86 -5.81 13.47
CA SER A 499 9.31 -7.19 13.66
C SER A 499 10.73 -7.38 13.12
N ALA A 500 11.25 -8.60 13.29
CA ALA A 500 12.50 -9.08 12.69
C ALA A 500 12.33 -9.64 11.26
N ASN A 501 11.15 -9.49 10.64
CA ASN A 501 10.91 -9.93 9.28
C ASN A 501 11.72 -9.10 8.27
N GLY A 502 12.16 -9.71 7.17
CA GLY A 502 12.93 -9.04 6.11
C GLY A 502 12.17 -7.88 5.45
N ASP A 503 10.84 -7.95 5.44
CA ASP A 503 9.97 -6.81 5.14
C ASP A 503 8.77 -6.81 6.09
N GLN A 504 8.78 -5.88 7.05
CA GLN A 504 7.71 -5.72 8.05
C GLN A 504 6.34 -5.41 7.41
N GLY A 505 6.32 -4.91 6.18
CA GLY A 505 5.08 -4.66 5.45
C GLY A 505 4.31 -5.92 5.09
N ALA A 506 4.96 -7.09 5.12
CA ALA A 506 4.38 -8.42 4.93
C ALA A 506 3.86 -9.07 6.22
N ASP A 507 4.10 -8.47 7.39
CA ASP A 507 3.64 -9.04 8.65
C ASP A 507 2.11 -9.00 8.80
N PRO A 508 1.49 -10.07 9.35
CA PRO A 508 0.10 -10.05 9.74
C PRO A 508 -0.19 -8.91 10.72
N ASN A 509 -1.17 -8.07 10.40
CA ASN A 509 -1.54 -6.89 11.17
C ASN A 509 -3.01 -6.95 11.64
N LYS A 510 -3.51 -5.83 12.19
CA LYS A 510 -4.82 -5.78 12.85
C LYS A 510 -5.69 -4.65 12.32
N LEU A 511 -6.99 -4.88 12.33
CA LEU A 511 -8.01 -3.83 12.23
C LEU A 511 -8.48 -3.52 13.66
N VAL A 512 -8.35 -2.26 14.04
CA VAL A 512 -8.70 -1.77 15.37
C VAL A 512 -9.79 -0.69 15.29
N LYS A 513 -10.56 -0.56 16.36
CA LYS A 513 -11.61 0.44 16.55
C LYS A 513 -11.35 1.20 17.84
N VAL A 514 -11.58 2.51 17.84
CA VAL A 514 -11.62 3.32 19.06
C VAL A 514 -12.81 4.28 19.00
N LYS A 515 -13.48 4.47 20.14
CA LYS A 515 -14.45 5.55 20.33
C LYS A 515 -13.73 6.75 20.95
N ASP A 516 -14.02 7.96 20.47
CA ASP A 516 -13.54 9.19 21.10
C ASP A 516 -14.69 10.18 21.30
N LEU A 517 -14.49 11.14 22.20
CA LEU A 517 -15.45 12.20 22.49
C LEU A 517 -15.04 13.46 21.71
N LEU A 518 -15.95 13.98 20.90
CA LEU A 518 -15.64 15.09 19.99
C LEU A 518 -15.20 16.35 20.75
N ALA A 519 -15.86 16.65 21.87
CA ALA A 519 -15.57 17.82 22.71
C ALA A 519 -14.30 17.69 23.57
N SER A 520 -13.71 16.50 23.70
CA SER A 520 -12.53 16.32 24.55
C SER A 520 -11.31 17.05 24.01
N THR A 521 -10.68 17.84 24.86
CA THR A 521 -9.40 18.52 24.61
C THR A 521 -8.22 17.86 25.30
N THR A 522 -8.47 16.86 26.16
CA THR A 522 -7.47 16.01 26.81
C THR A 522 -7.85 14.56 26.62
N LEU A 523 -6.87 13.66 26.74
CA LEU A 523 -7.07 12.23 26.60
C LEU A 523 -8.22 11.76 27.53
N PRO A 524 -9.25 11.06 27.02
CA PRO A 524 -10.33 10.57 27.86
C PRO A 524 -9.81 9.64 28.96
N VAL A 525 -10.31 9.82 30.19
CA VAL A 525 -9.95 8.96 31.33
C VAL A 525 -10.86 7.74 31.37
N ALA A 526 -10.30 6.59 31.73
CA ALA A 526 -11.04 5.36 31.95
C ALA A 526 -12.21 5.59 32.93
N ASN A 527 -13.43 5.23 32.53
CA ASN A 527 -14.61 5.24 33.39
C ASN A 527 -14.94 3.80 33.79
N PRO A 528 -14.73 3.41 35.05
CA PRO A 528 -14.94 2.03 35.50
C PRO A 528 -16.39 1.55 35.40
N GLY A 529 -17.36 2.45 35.17
CA GLY A 529 -18.76 2.10 34.93
C GLY A 529 -19.10 1.75 33.48
N ILE A 530 -18.14 1.85 32.54
CA ILE A 530 -18.32 1.54 31.12
C ILE A 530 -17.49 0.30 30.77
N GLY A 531 -18.05 -0.61 29.97
CA GLY A 531 -17.31 -1.78 29.48
C GLY A 531 -16.08 -1.36 28.67
N ARG A 532 -14.98 -2.15 28.72
CA ARG A 532 -13.73 -1.79 28.02
C ARG A 532 -13.94 -1.50 26.53
N ASP A 533 -14.85 -2.21 25.87
CA ASP A 533 -15.09 -2.06 24.44
C ASP A 533 -15.89 -0.79 24.08
N GLU A 534 -16.50 -0.15 25.08
CA GLU A 534 -17.26 1.10 24.94
C GLU A 534 -16.50 2.30 25.55
N GLN A 535 -15.36 2.05 26.20
CA GLN A 535 -14.54 3.05 26.86
C GLN A 535 -13.97 4.04 25.83
N PRO A 536 -14.27 5.35 25.93
CA PRO A 536 -13.63 6.34 25.08
C PRO A 536 -12.11 6.32 25.29
N GLY A 537 -11.37 6.40 24.19
CA GLY A 537 -9.92 6.40 24.14
C GLY A 537 -9.25 5.02 24.17
N HIS A 538 -10.01 3.93 24.35
CA HIS A 538 -9.48 2.56 24.35
C HIS A 538 -9.70 1.89 22.99
N PHE A 539 -8.63 1.40 22.37
CA PHE A 539 -8.71 0.59 21.17
C PHE A 539 -9.12 -0.83 21.48
N VAL A 540 -10.02 -1.36 20.65
CA VAL A 540 -10.33 -2.78 20.57
C VAL A 540 -9.89 -3.35 19.24
N ILE A 541 -9.35 -4.56 19.26
CA ILE A 541 -9.04 -5.33 18.05
C ILE A 541 -10.34 -5.95 17.58
N ILE A 542 -10.82 -5.54 16.40
CA ILE A 542 -12.03 -6.12 15.80
C ILE A 542 -11.71 -7.18 14.75
N ARG A 543 -10.47 -7.23 14.25
CA ARG A 543 -9.97 -8.32 13.41
C ARG A 543 -8.44 -8.42 13.44
N SER A 544 -7.91 -9.64 13.33
CA SER A 544 -6.47 -9.90 13.11
C SER A 544 -6.28 -10.65 11.79
N ALA A 545 -5.24 -10.29 11.03
CA ALA A 545 -4.81 -11.01 9.85
C ALA A 545 -4.18 -12.35 10.24
N GLN A 546 -4.32 -13.35 9.38
CA GLN A 546 -3.67 -14.66 9.54
C GLN A 546 -2.25 -14.64 8.96
N ALA A 547 -1.46 -15.69 9.22
CA ALA A 547 -0.20 -15.90 8.50
C ALA A 547 -0.44 -15.90 6.99
N GLY A 548 0.36 -15.13 6.24
CA GLY A 548 0.15 -14.93 4.80
C GLY A 548 -0.99 -13.97 4.44
N GLU A 549 -1.58 -13.25 5.39
CA GLU A 549 -2.55 -12.19 5.13
C GLU A 549 -2.06 -10.83 5.63
N VAL A 550 -2.44 -9.78 4.93
CA VAL A 550 -2.26 -8.39 5.38
C VAL A 550 -3.52 -7.58 5.14
N PHE A 551 -3.83 -6.68 6.07
CA PHE A 551 -4.84 -5.64 5.89
C PHE A 551 -4.16 -4.34 5.46
N ARG A 552 -4.84 -3.57 4.60
CA ARG A 552 -4.22 -2.40 3.97
C ARG A 552 -5.04 -1.11 4.12
N GLY A 553 -6.35 -1.20 3.94
CA GLY A 553 -7.24 -0.05 4.01
C GLY A 553 -8.60 -0.39 4.59
N VAL A 554 -9.26 0.62 5.16
CA VAL A 554 -10.59 0.53 5.73
C VAL A 554 -11.40 1.76 5.35
N ALA A 555 -12.63 1.56 4.90
CA ALA A 555 -13.60 2.61 4.61
C ALA A 555 -15.01 2.16 5.03
N PHE A 556 -15.95 3.08 5.15
CA PHE A 556 -17.37 2.71 5.18
C PHE A 556 -17.84 2.23 3.80
N ALA A 557 -18.76 1.27 3.80
CA ALA A 557 -19.35 0.73 2.58
C ALA A 557 -20.06 1.81 1.74
N PRO A 558 -20.04 1.67 0.41
CA PRO A 558 -20.82 2.54 -0.45
C PRO A 558 -22.32 2.26 -0.33
N THR A 559 -23.14 3.27 -0.61
CA THR A 559 -24.61 3.18 -0.54
C THR A 559 -25.23 3.45 -1.90
N THR A 560 -26.36 2.80 -2.18
CA THR A 560 -27.10 3.02 -3.45
C THR A 560 -27.78 4.39 -3.53
N GLY A 561 -28.08 5.02 -2.38
CA GLY A 561 -28.74 6.34 -2.31
C GLY A 561 -27.79 7.53 -2.45
N GLY A 562 -26.48 7.33 -2.32
CA GLY A 562 -25.53 8.41 -2.07
C GLY A 562 -25.61 8.95 -0.63
N ASN A 563 -24.80 9.96 -0.31
CA ASN A 563 -24.78 10.67 0.98
C ASN A 563 -25.93 11.66 1.14
#